data_AF-A0A7S0EAW0-F1
#
_entry.id   AF-A0A7S0EAW0-F1
#
_cell.length_a   1.000
_cell.length_b   1.000
_cell.length_c   1.000
_cell.angle_alpha   90.00
_cell.angle_beta   90.00
_cell.angle_gamma   90.00
#
_symmetry.space_group_name_H-M   'P 1'
#
loop_
_entity.id
_entity.type
_entity.pdbx_description
1 polymer ?
#
loop_
_entity_poly.entity_id
_entity_poly.type
_entity_poly.pdbx_seq_one_letter_code
_entity_poly.pdbx_strand_id
1 'polypeptide(L)'
;ESVGQLLVDLVGIRGVRGEEAIILRALRLLLLVAVKRDVQTVLGEQGAVQRCVDVLKRRRRERYGREQEMMEISCKLLRLLCEKDEANKARLWSCRGISVLIDRLRDGDVLTHEKTLEALTACLASEEKILKNGQDAVREANGIAIAIRLLRLGNSKMKALVLCLINMTCKDHERNQEACV
;
A
#
# COMPACT_ATOMS: atom_id res chain seq x y z
N GLU A 1 6.51 -26.70 -5.50
CA GLU A 1 5.90 -25.36 -5.36
C GLU A 1 5.08 -25.30 -4.08
N SER A 2 5.16 -24.19 -3.33
CA SER A 2 4.29 -24.00 -2.16
C SER A 2 2.92 -23.46 -2.61
N VAL A 3 1.87 -23.72 -1.85
CA VAL A 3 0.52 -23.15 -2.10
C VAL A 3 0.56 -21.62 -2.16
N GLY A 4 1.44 -20.99 -1.37
CA GLY A 4 1.65 -19.53 -1.38
C GLY A 4 2.13 -19.03 -2.75
N GLN A 5 3.13 -19.69 -3.33
CA GLN A 5 3.68 -19.31 -4.64
C GLN A 5 2.61 -19.39 -5.73
N LEU A 6 1.84 -20.49 -5.77
CA LEU A 6 0.74 -20.67 -6.71
C LEU A 6 -0.29 -19.53 -6.59
N LEU A 7 -0.67 -19.16 -5.37
CA LEU A 7 -1.60 -18.06 -5.16
C LEU A 7 -1.02 -16.72 -5.64
N VAL A 8 0.26 -16.46 -5.39
CA VAL A 8 0.95 -15.26 -5.88
C VAL A 8 0.98 -15.21 -7.41
N ASP A 9 1.20 -16.35 -8.07
CA ASP A 9 1.19 -16.44 -9.53
C ASP A 9 -0.21 -16.27 -10.12
N LEU A 10 -1.25 -16.80 -9.47
CA LEU A 10 -2.64 -16.57 -9.85
C LEU A 10 -3.04 -15.09 -9.80
N VAL A 11 -2.51 -14.31 -8.86
CA VAL A 11 -2.72 -12.84 -8.81
C VAL A 11 -2.04 -12.16 -10.01
N GLY A 12 -0.98 -12.76 -10.55
CA GLY A 12 -0.21 -12.26 -11.69
C GLY A 12 -0.84 -12.51 -13.07
N ILE A 13 -1.90 -13.31 -13.17
CA ILE A 13 -2.51 -13.67 -14.45
C ILE A 13 -3.02 -12.43 -15.21
N ARG A 14 -2.80 -12.44 -16.53
CA ARG A 14 -3.28 -11.41 -17.47
C ARG A 14 -3.76 -12.05 -18.77
N GLY A 15 -4.73 -11.42 -19.42
CA GLY A 15 -5.25 -11.80 -20.73
C GLY A 15 -6.27 -12.96 -20.72
N VAL A 16 -6.75 -13.39 -19.54
CA VAL A 16 -7.71 -14.49 -19.43
C VAL A 16 -9.12 -13.94 -19.20
N ARG A 17 -10.11 -14.47 -19.94
CA ARG A 17 -11.51 -14.08 -19.74
C ARG A 17 -11.94 -14.45 -18.31
N GLY A 18 -12.39 -13.46 -17.55
CA GLY A 18 -12.79 -13.65 -16.15
C GLY A 18 -11.64 -13.72 -15.14
N GLU A 19 -10.42 -13.34 -15.52
CA GLU A 19 -9.25 -13.33 -14.63
C GLU A 19 -9.48 -12.57 -13.32
N GLU A 20 -10.30 -11.51 -13.34
CA GLU A 20 -10.61 -10.71 -12.16
C GLU A 20 -11.21 -11.55 -11.03
N ALA A 21 -12.05 -12.54 -11.36
CA ALA A 21 -12.64 -13.44 -10.38
C ALA A 21 -11.59 -14.41 -9.80
N ILE A 22 -10.63 -14.83 -10.61
CA ILE A 22 -9.51 -15.70 -10.20
C ILE A 22 -8.58 -14.92 -9.28
N ILE A 23 -8.17 -13.73 -9.70
CA ILE A 23 -7.29 -12.83 -8.94
C ILE A 23 -7.94 -12.47 -7.61
N LEU A 24 -9.22 -12.11 -7.62
CA LEU A 24 -9.94 -11.77 -6.39
C LEU A 24 -9.98 -12.95 -5.40
N ARG A 25 -10.25 -14.17 -5.88
CA ARG A 25 -10.21 -15.38 -5.04
C ARG A 25 -8.80 -15.64 -4.50
N ALA A 26 -7.78 -15.52 -5.34
CA ALA A 26 -6.39 -15.69 -4.93
C ALA A 26 -5.98 -14.65 -3.87
N LEU A 27 -6.35 -13.38 -4.06
CA LEU A 27 -6.12 -12.31 -3.08
C LEU A 27 -6.82 -12.58 -1.75
N ARG A 28 -8.07 -13.05 -1.75
CA ARG A 28 -8.79 -13.43 -0.52
C ARG A 28 -8.09 -14.57 0.21
N LEU A 29 -7.62 -15.59 -0.51
CA LEU A 29 -6.88 -16.70 0.08
C LEU A 29 -5.52 -16.25 0.63
N LEU A 30 -4.80 -15.40 -0.09
CA LEU A 30 -3.55 -14.79 0.38
C LEU A 30 -3.77 -13.99 1.67
N LEU A 31 -4.84 -13.19 1.73
CA LEU A 31 -5.20 -12.43 2.92
C LEU A 31 -5.46 -13.35 4.12
N LEU A 32 -6.11 -14.49 3.90
CA LEU A 32 -6.39 -15.48 4.94
C LEU A 32 -5.11 -16.13 5.48
N VAL A 33 -4.16 -16.48 4.61
CA VAL A 33 -2.91 -17.15 5.03
C VAL A 33 -1.87 -16.16 5.60
N ALA A 34 -1.91 -14.89 5.18
CA ALA A 34 -1.00 -13.83 5.62
C ALA A 34 -1.25 -13.35 7.06
N VAL A 35 -2.12 -14.01 7.83
CA VAL A 35 -2.34 -13.70 9.26
C VAL A 35 -1.13 -14.10 10.12
N LYS A 36 -0.37 -15.12 9.69
CA LYS A 36 0.83 -15.59 10.41
C LYS A 36 2.08 -14.85 9.92
N ARG A 37 2.92 -14.38 10.84
CA ARG A 37 4.14 -13.60 10.51
C ARG A 37 5.11 -14.37 9.62
N ASP A 38 5.39 -15.64 9.94
CA ASP A 38 6.32 -16.46 9.15
C ASP A 38 5.88 -16.59 7.69
N VAL A 39 4.56 -16.58 7.45
CA VAL A 39 3.98 -16.62 6.10
C VAL A 39 4.12 -15.27 5.41
N GLN A 40 4.05 -14.14 6.13
CA GLN A 40 4.18 -12.80 5.53
C GLN A 40 5.55 -12.60 4.88
N THR A 41 6.62 -13.02 5.56
CA THR A 41 7.99 -12.93 5.02
C THR A 41 8.14 -13.79 3.77
N VAL A 42 7.69 -15.05 3.83
CA VAL A 42 7.75 -15.99 2.70
C VAL A 42 6.92 -15.49 1.51
N LEU A 43 5.70 -15.01 1.72
CA LEU A 43 4.88 -14.43 0.66
C LEU A 43 5.55 -13.19 0.04
N GLY A 44 6.21 -12.39 0.87
CA GLY A 44 7.03 -11.26 0.45
C GLY A 44 8.14 -11.66 -0.51
N GLU A 45 8.92 -12.68 -0.17
CA GLU A 45 9.96 -13.29 -1.01
C GLU A 45 9.42 -13.85 -2.32
N GLN A 46 8.23 -14.44 -2.27
CA GLN A 46 7.52 -14.97 -3.44
C GLN A 46 6.98 -13.87 -4.37
N GLY A 47 7.07 -12.61 -3.98
CA GLY A 47 6.66 -11.46 -4.79
C GLY A 47 5.23 -10.98 -4.55
N ALA A 48 4.58 -11.38 -3.45
CA ALA A 48 3.22 -10.94 -3.12
C ALA A 48 3.09 -9.41 -3.05
N VAL A 49 4.11 -8.72 -2.55
CA VAL A 49 4.15 -7.24 -2.49
C VAL A 49 4.07 -6.65 -3.90
N GLN A 50 4.90 -7.13 -4.83
CA GLN A 50 4.88 -6.68 -6.23
C GLN A 50 3.52 -6.96 -6.88
N ARG A 51 2.95 -8.15 -6.66
CA ARG A 51 1.65 -8.52 -7.24
C ARG A 51 0.52 -7.64 -6.75
N CYS A 52 0.49 -7.30 -5.45
CA CYS A 52 -0.47 -6.34 -4.92
C CYS A 52 -0.33 -4.96 -5.58
N VAL A 53 0.90 -4.47 -5.73
CA VAL A 53 1.17 -3.19 -6.40
C VAL A 53 0.73 -3.23 -7.87
N ASP A 54 0.96 -4.34 -8.57
CA ASP A 54 0.51 -4.52 -9.96
C ASP A 54 -1.01 -4.53 -10.08
N VAL A 55 -1.73 -5.11 -9.10
CA VAL A 55 -3.19 -5.04 -9.03
C VAL A 55 -3.65 -3.60 -8.80
N LEU A 56 -3.01 -2.85 -7.90
CA LEU A 56 -3.33 -1.44 -7.65
C LEU A 56 -3.10 -0.53 -8.88
N LYS A 57 -2.15 -0.89 -9.75
CA LYS A 57 -1.89 -0.20 -11.02
C LYS A 57 -2.93 -0.49 -12.10
N ARG A 58 -3.78 -1.52 -11.95
CA ARG A 58 -4.82 -1.83 -12.94
C ARG A 58 -5.80 -0.64 -13.02
N ARG A 59 -6.02 -0.16 -14.26
CA ARG A 59 -6.92 0.98 -14.52
C ARG A 59 -8.34 0.59 -14.15
N ARG A 60 -9.05 1.49 -13.47
CA ARG A 60 -10.49 1.35 -13.21
C ARG A 60 -11.23 1.28 -14.54
N ARG A 61 -11.73 0.12 -14.94
CA ARG A 61 -12.70 -0.01 -16.04
C ARG A 61 -14.11 0.19 -15.51
N GLU A 62 -14.38 -0.16 -14.24
CA GLU A 62 -15.69 -0.05 -13.63
C GLU A 62 -15.62 0.63 -12.25
N ARG A 63 -16.47 1.65 -12.03
CA ARG A 63 -16.49 2.41 -10.75
C ARG A 63 -17.13 1.65 -9.59
N TYR A 64 -17.83 0.54 -9.85
CA TYR A 64 -18.49 -0.29 -8.85
C TYR A 64 -18.36 -1.75 -9.27
N GLY A 65 -17.57 -2.55 -8.55
CA GLY A 65 -17.36 -3.96 -8.92
C GLY A 65 -16.12 -4.60 -8.32
N ARG A 66 -15.69 -5.71 -8.93
CA ARG A 66 -14.56 -6.55 -8.48
C ARG A 66 -13.25 -5.79 -8.37
N GLU A 67 -13.03 -4.76 -9.18
CA GLU A 67 -11.81 -3.93 -9.14
C GLU A 67 -11.68 -3.16 -7.82
N GLN A 68 -12.77 -2.62 -7.28
CA GLN A 68 -12.76 -1.93 -5.99
C GLN A 68 -12.46 -2.90 -4.86
N GLU A 69 -13.03 -4.10 -4.92
CA GLU A 69 -12.76 -5.15 -3.94
C GLU A 69 -11.33 -5.66 -4.02
N MET A 70 -10.81 -5.90 -5.23
CA MET A 70 -9.41 -6.26 -5.43
C MET A 70 -8.49 -5.19 -4.85
N MET A 71 -8.79 -3.91 -5.06
CA MET A 71 -8.01 -2.81 -4.50
C MET A 71 -8.06 -2.78 -2.97
N GLU A 72 -9.24 -2.94 -2.38
CA GLU A 72 -9.39 -3.01 -0.92
C GLU A 72 -8.58 -4.17 -0.33
N ILE A 73 -8.70 -5.36 -0.91
CA ILE A 73 -7.99 -6.55 -0.43
C ILE A 73 -6.48 -6.39 -0.63
N SER A 74 -6.03 -5.83 -1.76
CA SER A 74 -4.62 -5.53 -1.99
C SER A 74 -4.07 -4.54 -0.95
N CYS A 75 -4.82 -3.49 -0.58
CA CYS A 75 -4.40 -2.57 0.47
C CYS A 75 -4.30 -3.27 1.83
N LYS A 76 -5.30 -4.09 2.19
CA LYS A 76 -5.28 -4.88 3.44
C LYS A 76 -4.11 -5.86 3.47
N LEU A 77 -3.86 -6.55 2.37
CA LEU A 77 -2.75 -7.50 2.26
C LEU A 77 -1.40 -6.78 2.34
N LEU A 78 -1.22 -5.66 1.64
CA LEU A 78 0.00 -4.85 1.75
C LEU A 78 0.24 -4.37 3.18
N ARG A 79 -0.81 -3.91 3.87
CA ARG A 79 -0.73 -3.56 5.28
C ARG A 79 -0.20 -4.74 6.10
N LEU A 80 -0.82 -5.91 6.00
CA LEU A 80 -0.39 -7.10 6.76
C LEU A 80 1.05 -7.52 6.45
N LEU A 81 1.41 -7.52 5.17
CA LEU A 81 2.75 -7.91 4.73
C LEU A 81 3.82 -6.93 5.20
N CYS A 82 3.51 -5.65 5.35
CA CYS A 82 4.49 -4.62 5.67
C CYS A 82 4.51 -4.21 7.14
N GLU A 83 3.40 -4.30 7.89
CA GLU A 83 3.25 -3.68 9.23
C GLU A 83 4.40 -4.02 10.20
N LYS A 84 4.96 -5.22 10.12
CA LYS A 84 6.04 -5.71 11.00
C LYS A 84 7.20 -6.38 10.26
N ASP A 85 7.32 -6.17 8.95
CA ASP A 85 8.36 -6.80 8.13
C ASP A 85 9.06 -5.74 7.28
N GLU A 86 10.28 -5.39 7.69
CA GLU A 86 11.10 -4.36 7.04
C GLU A 86 11.57 -4.78 5.64
N ALA A 87 11.77 -6.08 5.40
CA ALA A 87 12.14 -6.56 4.08
C ALA A 87 10.99 -6.37 3.09
N ASN A 88 9.74 -6.55 3.53
CA ASN A 88 8.56 -6.27 2.72
C ASN A 88 8.34 -4.78 2.48
N LYS A 89 8.62 -3.91 3.45
CA LYS A 89 8.65 -2.45 3.21
C LYS A 89 9.69 -2.08 2.17
N ALA A 90 10.90 -2.65 2.26
CA ALA A 90 11.95 -2.44 1.27
C ALA A 90 11.52 -2.89 -0.15
N ARG A 91 10.86 -4.05 -0.26
CA ARG A 91 10.27 -4.54 -1.53
C ARG A 91 9.17 -3.62 -2.05
N LEU A 92 8.38 -3.02 -1.17
CA LEU A 92 7.35 -2.06 -1.57
C LEU A 92 7.95 -0.80 -2.19
N TRP A 93 9.10 -0.34 -1.71
CA TRP A 93 9.76 0.82 -2.31
C TRP A 93 10.45 0.50 -3.61
N SER A 94 11.13 -0.63 -3.70
CA SER A 94 11.81 -1.03 -4.93
C SER A 94 10.83 -1.15 -6.10
N CYS A 95 9.57 -1.48 -5.84
CA CYS A 95 8.50 -1.51 -6.84
C CYS A 95 7.72 -0.19 -7.02
N ARG A 96 8.17 0.89 -6.38
CA ARG A 96 7.52 2.21 -6.33
C ARG A 96 6.07 2.15 -5.80
N GLY A 97 5.79 1.21 -4.89
CA GLY A 97 4.46 0.98 -4.33
C GLY A 97 3.88 2.17 -3.57
N ILE A 98 4.72 2.98 -2.92
CA ILE A 98 4.29 4.21 -2.23
C ILE A 98 3.68 5.23 -3.21
N SER A 99 4.33 5.44 -4.37
CA SER A 99 3.78 6.31 -5.43
C SER A 99 2.42 5.80 -5.89
N VAL A 100 2.28 4.49 -6.07
CA VAL A 100 1.01 3.88 -6.50
C VAL A 100 -0.09 4.08 -5.46
N LEU A 101 0.20 3.89 -4.18
CA LEU A 101 -0.77 4.16 -3.11
C LEU A 101 -1.19 5.64 -3.11
N ILE A 102 -0.26 6.57 -3.34
CA ILE A 102 -0.55 8.01 -3.41
C ILE A 102 -1.42 8.34 -4.63
N ASP A 103 -1.14 7.74 -5.78
CA ASP A 103 -1.99 7.87 -6.97
C ASP A 103 -3.40 7.33 -6.70
N ARG A 104 -3.53 6.23 -5.94
CA ARG A 104 -4.83 5.72 -5.49
C ARG A 104 -5.56 6.68 -4.54
N LEU A 105 -4.85 7.43 -3.70
CA LEU A 105 -5.44 8.50 -2.87
C LEU A 105 -5.90 9.70 -3.72
N ARG A 106 -5.33 9.89 -4.91
CA ARG A 106 -5.76 10.94 -5.84
C ARG A 106 -7.10 10.62 -6.50
N ASP A 107 -7.24 9.40 -7.02
CA ASP A 107 -8.36 8.99 -7.88
C ASP A 107 -9.44 8.17 -7.15
N GLY A 108 -9.19 7.82 -5.88
CA GLY A 108 -10.08 7.01 -5.06
C GLY A 108 -11.38 7.69 -4.65
N ASP A 109 -12.33 6.88 -4.17
CA ASP A 109 -13.48 7.32 -3.38
C ASP A 109 -13.15 7.26 -1.87
N VAL A 110 -14.05 7.74 -1.02
CA VAL A 110 -13.81 7.86 0.44
C VAL A 110 -13.42 6.53 1.10
N LEU A 111 -14.10 5.43 0.77
CA LEU A 111 -13.81 4.11 1.33
C LEU A 111 -12.43 3.60 0.90
N THR A 112 -12.09 3.78 -0.39
CA THR A 112 -10.78 3.39 -0.91
C THR A 112 -9.67 4.28 -0.37
N HIS A 113 -9.93 5.56 -0.09
CA HIS A 113 -8.97 6.45 0.57
C HIS A 113 -8.62 5.97 1.97
N GLU A 114 -9.60 5.59 2.78
CA GLU A 114 -9.34 5.11 4.14
C GLU A 114 -8.44 3.86 4.14
N LYS A 115 -8.75 2.87 3.29
CA LYS A 115 -7.96 1.62 3.21
C LYS A 115 -6.56 1.84 2.65
N THR A 116 -6.43 2.76 1.69
CA THR A 116 -5.12 3.13 1.14
C THR A 116 -4.30 3.88 2.16
N LEU A 117 -4.90 4.78 2.94
CA LEU A 117 -4.24 5.49 4.03
C LEU A 117 -3.77 4.53 5.11
N GLU A 118 -4.62 3.59 5.56
CA GLU A 118 -4.24 2.56 6.53
C GLU A 118 -3.01 1.78 6.06
N ALA A 119 -3.01 1.32 4.80
CA ALA A 119 -1.88 0.61 4.21
C ALA A 119 -0.63 1.50 4.15
N LEU A 120 -0.76 2.72 3.63
CA LEU A 120 0.33 3.67 3.50
C LEU A 120 0.98 3.98 4.86
N THR A 121 0.17 4.24 5.90
CA THR A 121 0.68 4.54 7.24
C THR A 121 1.42 3.35 7.85
N ALA A 122 0.92 2.13 7.67
CA ALA A 122 1.57 0.91 8.17
C ALA A 122 2.88 0.62 7.43
N CYS A 123 2.92 0.88 6.12
CA CYS A 123 4.13 0.70 5.31
C CYS A 123 5.21 1.75 5.59
N LEU A 124 4.83 2.92 6.11
CA LEU A 124 5.77 4.00 6.46
C LEU A 124 6.23 3.94 7.92
N ALA A 125 5.48 3.31 8.81
CA ALA A 125 5.89 3.16 10.22
C ALA A 125 7.11 2.25 10.33
N SER A 126 8.33 2.80 10.32
CA SER A 126 9.59 2.04 10.35
C SER A 126 10.69 2.80 11.11
N GLU A 127 11.81 2.12 11.33
CA GLU A 127 13.06 2.67 11.83
C GLU A 127 13.62 3.77 10.90
N GLU A 128 14.38 4.70 11.47
CA GLU A 128 14.70 6.02 10.91
C GLU A 128 15.31 6.00 9.50
N LYS A 129 16.24 5.09 9.21
CA LYS A 129 16.90 4.99 7.90
C LYS A 129 15.96 4.52 6.80
N ILE A 130 15.07 3.60 7.15
CA ILE A 130 14.07 3.01 6.28
C ILE A 130 12.95 4.07 6.08
N LEU A 131 12.52 4.73 7.15
CA LEU A 131 11.56 5.83 7.10
C LEU A 131 11.93 6.92 6.09
N LYS A 132 13.20 7.35 6.00
CA LYS A 132 13.64 8.42 5.09
C LYS A 132 13.28 8.16 3.62
N ASN A 133 13.56 6.95 3.11
CA ASN A 133 13.22 6.57 1.74
C ASN A 133 11.71 6.61 1.49
N GLY A 134 10.93 6.17 2.48
CA GLY A 134 9.47 6.25 2.43
C GLY A 134 8.96 7.68 2.41
N GLN A 135 9.54 8.57 3.22
CA GLN A 135 9.18 9.99 3.24
C GLN A 135 9.50 10.68 1.91
N ASP A 136 10.67 10.44 1.34
CA ASP A 136 11.08 11.01 0.06
C ASP A 136 10.14 10.59 -1.06
N ALA A 137 9.75 9.30 -1.10
CA ALA A 137 8.75 8.82 -2.04
C ALA A 137 7.38 9.49 -1.86
N VAL A 138 6.97 9.80 -0.61
CA VAL A 138 5.73 10.54 -0.35
C VAL A 138 5.83 11.98 -0.87
N ARG A 139 6.98 12.64 -0.68
CA ARG A 139 7.22 14.01 -1.16
C ARG A 139 7.24 14.06 -2.69
N GLU A 140 7.99 13.17 -3.34
CA GLU A 140 8.08 13.08 -4.80
C GLU A 140 6.72 12.85 -5.48
N ALA A 141 5.83 12.07 -4.85
CA ALA A 141 4.50 11.80 -5.37
C ALA A 141 3.48 12.92 -5.06
N ASN A 142 3.91 14.08 -4.55
CA ASN A 142 3.05 15.17 -4.08
C ASN A 142 2.05 14.72 -2.99
N GLY A 143 2.44 13.76 -2.14
CA GLY A 143 1.59 13.17 -1.12
C GLY A 143 1.08 14.17 -0.09
N ILE A 144 1.85 15.22 0.23
CA ILE A 144 1.44 16.28 1.17
C ILE A 144 0.23 17.07 0.65
N ALA A 145 0.22 17.42 -0.64
CA ALA A 145 -0.91 18.13 -1.23
C ALA A 145 -2.20 17.28 -1.19
N ILE A 146 -2.07 15.98 -1.46
CA ILE A 146 -3.17 15.02 -1.38
C ILE A 146 -3.64 14.86 0.07
N ALA A 147 -2.71 14.75 1.02
CA ALA A 147 -3.00 14.72 2.44
C ALA A 147 -3.83 15.95 2.87
N ILE A 148 -3.40 17.17 2.53
CA ILE A 148 -4.15 18.40 2.86
C ILE A 148 -5.56 18.36 2.25
N ARG A 149 -5.72 17.90 1.01
CA ARG A 149 -7.04 17.72 0.38
C ARG A 149 -7.92 16.74 1.18
N LEU A 150 -7.35 15.61 1.60
CA LEU A 150 -8.06 14.59 2.40
C LEU A 150 -8.41 15.07 3.81
N LEU A 151 -7.64 15.98 4.42
CA LEU A 151 -8.02 16.61 5.70
C LEU A 151 -9.29 17.45 5.59
N ARG A 152 -9.54 18.05 4.43
CA ARG A 152 -10.74 18.87 4.18
C ARG A 152 -11.98 18.02 3.91
N LEU A 153 -11.82 16.93 3.17
CA LEU A 153 -12.94 16.11 2.67
C LEU A 153 -13.19 14.84 3.49
N GLY A 154 -12.22 14.37 4.27
CA GLY A 154 -12.25 13.08 4.94
C GLY A 154 -13.06 13.06 6.23
N ASN A 155 -13.47 11.86 6.64
CA ASN A 155 -14.07 11.59 7.95
C ASN A 155 -13.03 11.70 9.09
N SER A 156 -13.46 11.62 10.34
CA SER A 156 -12.59 11.73 11.52
C SER A 156 -11.41 10.75 11.49
N LYS A 157 -11.64 9.51 11.06
CA LYS A 157 -10.61 8.48 10.94
C LYS A 157 -9.57 8.79 9.87
N MET A 158 -10.01 9.21 8.68
CA MET A 158 -9.11 9.65 7.62
C MET A 158 -8.28 10.84 8.07
N LYS A 159 -8.86 11.80 8.78
CA LYS A 159 -8.10 12.94 9.31
C LYS A 159 -6.98 12.50 10.26
N ALA A 160 -7.26 11.57 11.18
CA ALA A 160 -6.25 11.02 12.07
C ALA A 160 -5.12 10.30 11.31
N LEU A 161 -5.45 9.48 10.31
CA LEU A 161 -4.46 8.79 9.47
C LEU A 161 -3.61 9.76 8.65
N VAL A 162 -4.22 10.81 8.11
CA VAL A 162 -3.50 11.84 7.36
C VAL A 162 -2.57 12.65 8.27
N LEU A 163 -3.01 13.01 9.48
CA LEU A 163 -2.13 13.66 10.45
C LEU A 163 -0.95 12.76 10.83
N CYS A 164 -1.18 11.46 11.01
CA CYS A 164 -0.11 10.49 11.22
C CYS A 164 0.88 10.48 10.05
N LEU A 165 0.39 10.44 8.80
CA LEU A 165 1.22 10.52 7.59
C LEU A 165 2.05 11.80 7.53
N ILE A 166 1.44 12.96 7.83
CA ILE A 166 2.13 14.24 7.86
C ILE A 166 3.19 14.23 8.95
N ASN A 167 2.88 13.78 10.17
CA ASN A 167 3.85 13.71 11.26
C ASN A 167 5.05 12.81 10.89
N MET A 168 4.79 11.64 10.30
CA MET A 168 5.83 10.73 9.83
C MET A 168 6.69 11.32 8.71
N THR A 169 6.18 12.28 7.92
CA THR A 169 6.90 12.94 6.83
C THR A 169 7.51 14.30 7.21
N CYS A 170 7.10 14.88 8.33
CA CYS A 170 7.62 16.17 8.82
C CYS A 170 8.63 16.02 9.96
N LYS A 171 8.78 14.86 10.60
CA LYS A 171 9.78 14.67 11.69
C LYS A 171 11.23 15.00 11.30
N ASP A 172 11.57 14.95 10.01
CA ASP A 172 12.91 15.34 9.53
C ASP A 172 13.11 16.87 9.46
N HIS A 173 12.06 17.69 9.58
CA HIS A 173 12.19 19.15 9.54
C HIS A 173 12.86 19.75 10.78
N GLU A 174 12.78 19.09 11.95
CA GLU A 174 13.44 19.61 13.16
C GLU A 174 14.97 19.51 13.06
N ARG A 175 15.52 18.54 12.31
CA ARG A 175 16.98 18.45 12.07
C ARG A 175 17.48 19.30 10.90
N ASN A 176 16.63 19.67 9.95
CA ASN A 176 17.01 20.57 8.85
C ASN A 176 16.97 22.05 9.21
N GLN A 177 16.40 22.44 10.37
CA GLN A 177 16.52 23.81 10.89
C GLN A 177 17.87 24.07 11.59
N GLU A 178 18.56 23.02 12.06
CA GLU A 178 19.92 23.15 12.64
C GLU A 178 21.03 23.19 11.58
N ALA A 179 20.74 22.84 10.32
CA ALA A 179 21.70 22.89 9.21
C ALA A 179 21.70 24.23 8.45
N CYS A 180 20.91 25.21 8.88
CA CYS A 180 20.81 26.55 8.28
C CYS A 180 21.19 27.69 9.27
N VAL A 181 22.11 27.42 10.20
CA VAL A 181 22.78 28.46 11.02
C VAL A 181 24.21 28.64 10.52
#